data_AF-V5IAL0-F1
#
_entry.id   AF-V5IAL0-F1
#
_cell.length_a   1.000
_cell.length_b   1.000
_cell.length_c   1.000
_cell.angle_alpha   90.00
_cell.angle_beta   90.00
_cell.angle_gamma   90.00
#
_symmetry.space_group_name_H-M   'P 1'
#
loop_
_entity.id
_entity.type
_entity.pdbx_description
1 polymer ?
#
loop_
_entity_poly.entity_id
_entity_poly.type
_entity_poly.pdbx_seq_one_letter_code
_entity_poly.pdbx_strand_id
1 'polypeptide(L)'
;VASSMNGDVYSDSVTYRAKFSAITEKDIKSAFNNLDHPNENEAKSVDARQELDLRIGCAFTRFQTKFFQGRYGDLDASLISYGPCQTPTLGFCVQRHDAIQTFKPETYWCVQVTIKTKDDQDVALDWQRVRSFDK
;
A
#
# COMPACT_ATOMS: atom_id res chain seq x y z
N VAL A 1 21.60 6.99 -48.85
CA VAL A 1 22.45 5.93 -48.25
C VAL A 1 22.21 5.97 -46.75
N ALA A 2 21.29 5.14 -46.24
CA ALA A 2 21.02 5.07 -44.82
C ALA A 2 22.24 4.39 -44.17
N SER A 3 23.09 5.18 -43.51
CA SER A 3 24.14 4.65 -42.66
C SER A 3 23.45 3.85 -41.57
N SER A 4 23.52 2.52 -41.65
CA SER A 4 23.18 1.62 -40.56
C SER A 4 23.84 2.13 -39.29
N MET A 5 23.06 2.51 -38.29
CA MET A 5 23.58 2.83 -36.96
C MET A 5 24.17 1.54 -36.37
N ASN A 6 25.46 1.30 -36.65
CA ASN A 6 26.28 0.26 -36.02
C ASN A 6 26.71 0.73 -34.62
N GLY A 7 25.75 1.10 -33.78
CA GLY A 7 25.98 1.45 -32.39
C GLY A 7 25.42 0.37 -31.48
N ASP A 8 26.16 -0.01 -30.44
CA ASP A 8 25.63 -0.82 -29.36
C ASP A 8 24.43 -0.09 -28.73
N VAL A 9 23.24 -0.70 -28.76
CA VAL A 9 22.01 -0.11 -28.21
C VAL A 9 22.08 0.12 -26.70
N TYR A 10 23.02 -0.53 -26.01
CA TYR A 10 23.29 -0.30 -24.59
C TYR A 10 24.27 0.86 -24.35
N SER A 11 24.83 1.45 -25.40
CA SER A 11 25.71 2.61 -25.30
C SER A 11 24.91 3.90 -25.15
N ASP A 12 25.38 4.75 -24.24
CA ASP A 12 24.92 6.13 -24.06
C ASP A 12 25.13 6.98 -25.34
N SER A 13 25.95 6.53 -26.29
CA SER A 13 26.16 7.24 -27.55
C SER A 13 24.99 7.16 -28.54
N VAL A 14 24.07 6.19 -28.38
CA VAL A 14 22.95 5.98 -29.32
C VAL A 14 21.58 5.89 -28.65
N THR A 15 21.53 5.65 -27.35
CA THR A 15 20.28 5.49 -26.60
C THR A 15 20.08 6.62 -25.60
N TYR A 16 18.92 7.27 -25.72
CA TYR A 16 18.52 8.39 -24.88
C TYR A 16 17.13 8.17 -24.29
N ARG A 17 16.85 8.81 -23.16
CA ARG A 17 15.61 8.77 -22.40
C ARG A 17 15.06 10.18 -22.24
N ALA A 18 13.92 10.46 -22.86
CA ALA A 18 13.11 11.63 -22.53
C ALA A 18 12.48 11.45 -21.14
N LYS A 19 12.61 12.47 -20.27
CA LYS A 19 11.99 12.51 -18.95
C LYS A 19 10.97 13.65 -18.91
N PHE A 20 9.72 13.33 -18.60
CA PHE A 20 8.60 14.26 -18.51
C PHE A 20 7.65 13.81 -17.39
N SER A 21 6.88 14.75 -16.83
CA SER A 21 5.95 14.50 -15.72
C SER A 21 4.50 14.81 -16.10
N ALA A 22 4.28 15.47 -17.24
CA ALA A 22 2.96 15.73 -17.79
C ALA A 22 2.95 15.64 -19.33
N ILE A 23 1.82 15.26 -19.89
CA ILE A 23 1.62 15.21 -21.35
C ILE A 23 1.12 16.57 -21.83
N THR A 24 2.02 17.57 -21.78
CA THR A 24 1.75 18.93 -22.27
C THR A 24 2.79 19.33 -23.31
N GLU A 25 2.42 20.18 -24.27
CA GLU A 25 3.33 20.62 -25.33
C GLU A 25 4.64 21.19 -24.76
N LYS A 26 4.54 22.01 -23.71
CA LYS A 26 5.70 22.59 -23.02
C LYS A 26 6.63 21.51 -22.46
N ASP A 27 6.08 20.53 -21.74
CA ASP A 27 6.87 19.50 -21.03
C ASP A 27 7.51 18.52 -22.02
N ILE A 28 6.80 18.14 -23.08
CA ILE A 28 7.33 17.27 -24.13
C ILE A 28 8.45 17.95 -24.90
N LYS A 29 8.28 19.21 -25.33
CA LYS A 29 9.35 19.96 -26.00
C LYS A 29 10.57 20.13 -25.10
N SER A 30 10.35 20.42 -23.81
CA SER A 30 11.42 20.49 -22.82
C SER A 30 12.20 19.17 -22.70
N ALA A 31 11.50 18.04 -22.64
CA ALA A 31 12.12 16.72 -22.52
C ALA A 31 12.95 16.33 -23.77
N PHE A 32 12.47 16.66 -24.98
CA PHE A 32 13.21 16.40 -26.22
C PHE A 32 14.45 17.29 -26.37
N ASN A 33 14.43 18.50 -25.80
CA ASN A 33 15.59 19.39 -25.80
C ASN A 33 16.62 19.03 -24.70
N ASN A 34 16.24 18.22 -23.72
CA ASN A 34 17.07 17.83 -22.57
C ASN A 34 17.02 16.31 -22.37
N LEU A 35 17.46 15.56 -23.39
CA LEU A 35 17.54 14.11 -23.33
C LEU A 35 18.60 13.66 -22.31
N ASP A 36 18.26 12.62 -21.55
CA ASP A 36 19.14 11.97 -20.59
C ASP A 36 19.38 10.51 -21.01
N HIS A 37 19.98 9.67 -20.16
CA HIS A 37 20.15 8.24 -20.38
C HIS A 37 19.26 7.40 -19.46
N PRO A 38 18.90 6.15 -19.85
CA PRO A 38 18.22 5.22 -18.96
C PRO A 38 19.03 4.96 -17.68
N ASN A 39 18.37 4.95 -16.52
CA ASN A 39 19.03 4.66 -15.24
C ASN A 39 19.06 3.14 -14.98
N GLU A 40 20.21 2.50 -15.20
CA GLU A 40 20.37 1.05 -15.01
C GLU A 40 20.19 0.62 -13.54
N ASN A 41 20.56 1.45 -12.56
CA ASN A 41 20.42 1.11 -11.15
C ASN A 41 18.95 1.03 -10.72
N GLU A 42 18.10 1.93 -11.25
CA GLU A 42 16.66 1.86 -11.02
C GLU A 42 16.06 0.59 -11.64
N ALA A 43 16.47 0.24 -12.87
CA ALA A 43 16.03 -1.00 -13.51
C ALA A 43 16.45 -2.25 -12.70
N LYS A 44 17.73 -2.34 -12.29
CA LYS A 44 18.24 -3.42 -11.44
C LYS A 44 17.51 -3.53 -10.11
N SER A 45 17.06 -2.41 -9.53
CA SER A 45 16.26 -2.45 -8.30
C SER A 45 14.89 -3.11 -8.51
N VAL A 46 14.27 -2.94 -9.69
CA VAL A 46 13.03 -3.60 -10.06
C VAL A 46 13.27 -5.09 -10.28
N ASP A 47 14.34 -5.47 -10.96
CA ASP A 47 14.71 -6.88 -11.17
C ASP A 47 14.95 -7.59 -9.84
N ALA A 48 15.71 -6.97 -8.93
CA ALA A 48 15.96 -7.51 -7.60
C ALA A 48 14.64 -7.74 -6.84
N ARG A 49 13.69 -6.79 -6.91
CA ARG A 49 12.38 -6.96 -6.27
C ARG A 49 11.58 -8.10 -6.91
N GLN A 50 11.54 -8.19 -8.24
CA GLN A 50 10.85 -9.28 -8.94
C GLN A 50 11.40 -10.64 -8.53
N GLU A 51 12.72 -10.76 -8.44
CA GLU A 51 13.40 -11.98 -8.04
C GLU A 51 13.12 -12.35 -6.58
N LEU A 52 13.17 -11.39 -5.67
CA LEU A 52 12.82 -11.59 -4.26
C LEU A 52 11.36 -12.05 -4.10
N ASP A 53 10.42 -11.33 -4.72
CA ASP A 53 8.99 -11.64 -4.66
C ASP A 53 8.72 -13.05 -5.20
N LEU A 54 9.33 -13.41 -6.34
CA LEU A 54 9.17 -14.74 -6.96
C LEU A 54 9.76 -15.84 -6.09
N ARG A 55 11.03 -15.71 -5.67
CA ARG A 55 11.74 -16.76 -4.92
C ARG A 55 11.08 -17.02 -3.58
N ILE A 56 10.85 -15.97 -2.79
CA ILE A 56 10.23 -16.08 -1.47
C ILE A 56 8.78 -16.52 -1.63
N GLY A 57 8.01 -15.83 -2.46
CA GLY A 57 6.58 -16.12 -2.64
C GLY A 57 6.33 -17.55 -3.09
N CYS A 58 7.04 -18.03 -4.12
CA CYS A 58 6.87 -19.40 -4.60
C CYS A 58 7.37 -20.46 -3.61
N ALA A 59 8.49 -20.22 -2.91
CA ALA A 59 9.03 -21.18 -1.95
C ALA A 59 8.02 -21.46 -0.82
N PHE A 60 7.53 -20.40 -0.17
CA PHE A 60 6.59 -20.53 0.95
C PHE A 60 5.19 -20.95 0.49
N THR A 61 4.73 -20.47 -0.67
CA THR A 61 3.43 -20.87 -1.23
C THR A 61 3.43 -22.37 -1.55
N ARG A 62 4.39 -22.85 -2.35
CA ARG A 62 4.46 -24.27 -2.75
C ARG A 62 4.67 -25.21 -1.57
N PHE A 63 5.44 -24.78 -0.57
CA PHE A 63 5.58 -25.55 0.66
C PHE A 63 4.23 -25.74 1.36
N GLN A 64 3.48 -24.66 1.60
CA GLN A 64 2.21 -24.71 2.30
C GLN A 64 1.13 -25.45 1.50
N THR A 65 0.98 -25.15 0.21
CA THR A 65 -0.04 -25.81 -0.63
C THR A 65 0.18 -27.32 -0.66
N LYS A 66 1.42 -27.79 -0.83
CA LYS A 66 1.75 -29.22 -0.80
C LYS A 66 1.58 -29.83 0.58
N PHE A 67 1.97 -29.12 1.64
CA PHE A 67 1.85 -29.61 3.02
C PHE A 67 0.39 -29.79 3.46
N PHE A 68 -0.51 -28.91 3.00
CA PHE A 68 -1.93 -28.94 3.36
C PHE A 68 -2.82 -29.68 2.36
N GLN A 69 -2.27 -30.12 1.22
CA GLN A 69 -3.02 -30.84 0.19
C GLN A 69 -3.69 -32.10 0.76
N GLY A 70 -5.02 -32.14 0.71
CA GLY A 70 -5.83 -33.28 1.17
C GLY A 70 -5.81 -33.50 2.70
N ARG A 71 -5.26 -32.56 3.48
CA ARG A 71 -5.15 -32.69 4.94
C ARG A 71 -6.45 -32.34 5.68
N TYR A 72 -7.24 -31.44 5.13
CA TYR A 72 -8.53 -31.01 5.69
C TYR A 72 -9.59 -31.07 4.60
N GLY A 73 -10.76 -31.66 4.90
CA GLY A 73 -11.82 -31.89 3.92
C GLY A 73 -12.53 -30.61 3.45
N ASP A 74 -12.41 -29.54 4.23
CA ASP A 74 -13.00 -28.21 4.04
C ASP A 74 -11.99 -27.15 3.56
N LEU A 75 -10.75 -27.55 3.28
CA LEU A 75 -9.70 -26.65 2.80
C LEU A 75 -9.25 -27.02 1.39
N ASP A 76 -9.45 -26.10 0.44
CA ASP A 76 -8.70 -26.14 -0.81
C ASP A 76 -7.32 -25.52 -0.60
N ALA A 77 -6.30 -26.38 -0.47
CA ALA A 77 -4.93 -25.95 -0.25
C ALA A 77 -4.36 -25.07 -1.37
N SER A 78 -4.95 -25.07 -2.57
CA SER A 78 -4.52 -24.20 -3.68
C SER A 78 -4.78 -22.71 -3.42
N LEU A 79 -5.65 -22.39 -2.46
CA LEU A 79 -5.96 -21.02 -2.06
C LEU A 79 -4.91 -20.41 -1.12
N ILE A 80 -4.01 -21.22 -0.54
CA ILE A 80 -2.98 -20.73 0.38
C ILE A 80 -1.83 -20.14 -0.42
N SER A 81 -1.48 -18.88 -0.12
CA SER A 81 -0.30 -18.23 -0.68
C SER A 81 0.43 -17.38 0.34
N TYR A 82 1.73 -17.22 0.12
CA TYR A 82 2.59 -16.34 0.89
C TYR A 82 3.26 -15.34 -0.04
N GLY A 83 3.40 -14.11 0.44
CA GLY A 83 4.15 -13.07 -0.25
C GLY A 83 4.73 -12.10 0.77
N PRO A 84 5.98 -11.65 0.58
CA PRO A 84 6.71 -10.86 1.57
C PRO A 84 6.00 -9.54 1.91
N CYS A 85 5.25 -8.96 0.97
CA CYS A 85 4.42 -7.77 1.21
C CYS A 85 2.96 -8.12 1.55
N GLN A 86 2.34 -9.08 0.87
CA GLN A 86 0.92 -9.39 1.07
C GLN A 86 0.60 -9.89 2.49
N THR A 87 1.50 -10.68 3.09
CA THR A 87 1.29 -11.29 4.40
C THR A 87 1.28 -10.25 5.53
N PRO A 88 2.26 -9.34 5.66
CA PRO A 88 2.15 -8.26 6.65
C PRO A 88 0.97 -7.32 6.37
N THR A 89 0.58 -7.09 5.11
CA THR A 89 -0.63 -6.31 4.78
C THR A 89 -1.89 -6.96 5.36
N LEU A 90 -2.08 -8.28 5.17
CA LEU A 90 -3.18 -9.01 5.80
C LEU A 90 -3.07 -8.97 7.33
N GLY A 91 -1.84 -8.98 7.87
CA GLY A 91 -1.55 -8.82 9.29
C GLY A 91 -2.21 -7.59 9.91
N PHE A 92 -2.25 -6.45 9.23
CA PHE A 92 -2.95 -5.26 9.74
C PHE A 92 -4.46 -5.46 9.86
N CYS A 93 -5.07 -6.14 8.89
CA CYS A 93 -6.51 -6.45 8.93
C CYS A 93 -6.84 -7.40 10.09
N VAL A 94 -6.04 -8.47 10.24
CA VAL A 94 -6.21 -9.45 11.32
C VAL A 94 -5.97 -8.80 12.68
N GLN A 95 -4.92 -7.99 12.83
CA GLN A 95 -4.65 -7.28 14.08
C GLN A 95 -5.83 -6.38 14.49
N ARG A 96 -6.44 -5.67 13.54
CA ARG A 96 -7.64 -4.87 13.82
C ARG A 96 -8.82 -5.75 14.20
N HIS A 97 -9.03 -6.86 13.50
CA HIS A 97 -10.08 -7.81 13.83
C HIS A 97 -9.93 -8.32 15.27
N ASP A 98 -8.73 -8.74 15.66
CA ASP A 98 -8.43 -9.24 17.01
C ASP A 98 -8.64 -8.17 18.07
N ALA A 99 -8.23 -6.92 17.81
CA ALA A 99 -8.46 -5.79 18.71
C ALA A 99 -9.96 -5.52 18.94
N ILE A 100 -10.80 -5.71 17.91
CA ILE A 100 -12.26 -5.58 18.03
C ILE A 100 -12.84 -6.75 18.81
N GLN A 101 -12.44 -7.99 18.49
CA GLN A 101 -12.95 -9.20 19.15
C GLN A 101 -12.61 -9.23 20.65
N THR A 102 -11.44 -8.71 21.02
CA THR A 102 -10.94 -8.67 22.40
C THR A 102 -11.34 -7.40 23.17
N PHE A 103 -11.98 -6.44 22.50
CA PHE A 103 -12.40 -5.19 23.13
C PHE A 103 -13.45 -5.46 24.22
N LYS A 104 -13.19 -4.96 25.43
CA LYS A 104 -14.14 -4.99 26.54
C LYS A 104 -14.69 -3.58 26.74
N PRO A 105 -15.96 -3.30 26.34
CA PRO A 105 -16.55 -1.98 26.52
C PRO A 105 -16.62 -1.61 28.00
N GLU A 106 -16.23 -0.38 28.32
CA GLU A 106 -16.32 0.18 29.66
C GLU A 106 -17.45 1.21 29.73
N THR A 107 -18.31 1.09 30.73
CA THR A 107 -19.37 2.07 31.00
C THR A 107 -18.74 3.39 31.43
N TYR A 108 -19.25 4.49 30.87
CA TYR A 108 -18.90 5.84 31.29
C TYR A 108 -20.17 6.70 31.41
N TRP A 109 -20.05 7.79 32.16
CA TRP A 109 -21.11 8.76 32.40
C TRP A 109 -20.74 10.13 31.84
N CYS A 110 -21.73 10.85 31.32
CA CYS A 110 -21.58 12.21 30.80
C CYS A 110 -22.69 13.09 31.39
N VAL A 111 -22.35 14.34 31.72
CA VAL A 111 -23.33 15.36 32.09
C VAL A 111 -23.70 16.12 30.82
N GLN A 112 -24.98 16.09 30.44
CA GLN A 112 -25.52 16.87 29.32
C GLN A 112 -26.49 17.90 29.89
N VAL A 113 -26.26 19.19 29.61
CA VAL A 113 -27.10 20.29 30.08
C VAL A 113 -27.61 21.06 28.88
N THR A 114 -28.92 21.29 28.82
CA THR A 114 -29.53 22.20 27.85
C THR A 114 -30.08 23.39 28.61
N ILE A 115 -29.71 24.60 28.18
CA ILE A 115 -30.25 25.85 28.73
C ILE A 115 -31.16 26.52 27.70
N LYS A 116 -32.19 27.20 28.17
CA LYS A 116 -33.01 28.09 27.34
C LYS A 116 -32.47 29.50 27.39
N THR A 117 -32.27 30.11 26.22
CA THR A 117 -31.91 31.52 26.12
C THR A 117 -33.13 32.41 26.37
N LYS A 118 -32.91 33.72 26.48
CA LYS A 118 -33.98 34.72 26.60
C LYS A 118 -34.92 34.73 25.38
N ASP A 119 -34.45 34.22 24.24
CA ASP A 119 -35.18 34.15 22.98
C ASP A 119 -35.84 32.77 22.77
N ASP A 120 -36.01 31.98 23.85
CA ASP A 120 -36.57 30.62 23.86
C ASP A 120 -35.82 29.62 22.95
N GLN A 121 -34.52 29.85 22.73
CA GLN A 121 -33.66 28.90 22.01
C GLN A 121 -32.97 27.94 22.97
N ASP A 122 -32.94 26.65 22.62
CA ASP A 122 -32.20 25.63 23.35
C ASP A 122 -30.72 25.67 22.97
N VAL A 123 -29.85 25.77 23.97
CA VAL A 123 -28.39 25.71 23.83
C VAL A 123 -27.88 24.52 24.64
N ALA A 124 -27.28 23.55 23.95
CA ALA A 124 -26.57 22.44 24.59
C ALA A 124 -25.20 22.91 25.10
N LEU A 125 -24.89 22.58 26.35
CA LEU A 125 -23.60 22.86 26.98
C LEU A 125 -22.76 21.59 27.02
N ASP A 126 -21.49 21.73 26.61
CA ASP A 126 -20.51 20.67 26.70
C ASP A 126 -19.86 20.63 28.09
N TRP A 127 -19.87 19.45 28.70
CA TRP A 127 -19.17 19.25 29.96
C TRP A 127 -17.66 19.22 29.72
N GLN A 128 -16.93 20.10 30.38
CA GLN A 128 -15.47 20.22 30.21
C GLN A 128 -14.70 18.92 30.48
N ARG A 129 -15.21 18.03 31.35
CA ARG A 129 -14.57 16.73 31.64
C ARG A 129 -14.87 15.66 30.59
N VAL A 130 -15.79 15.90 29.66
CA VAL A 130 -16.26 15.01 28.59
C VAL A 130 -16.98 13.77 29.14
N ARG A 131 -16.30 12.91 29.91
CA ARG A 131 -16.86 11.68 30.49
C ARG A 131 -16.18 11.32 31.82
N SER A 132 -16.87 10.57 32.67
CA SER A 132 -16.34 9.92 33.88
C SER A 132 -16.48 8.40 33.74
N PHE A 133 -15.49 7.63 34.18
CA PHE A 133 -15.59 6.17 34.32
C PHE A 133 -15.89 5.75 35.78
N ASP A 134 -16.04 6.74 36.67
CA ASP A 134 -16.53 6.57 38.04
C ASP A 134 -18.00 6.97 38.12
N LYS A 135 -18.77 6.16 38.86
CA LYS A 135 -20.21 6.35 39.10
C LYS A 135 -20.48 7.41 40.16
#